data_AF-A0A2R6EAE8-F1
#
_entry.id   AF-A0A2R6EAE8-F1
#
_cell.length_a   1.000
_cell.length_b   1.000
_cell.length_c   1.000
_cell.angle_alpha   90.00
_cell.angle_beta   90.00
_cell.angle_gamma   90.00
#
_symmetry.space_group_name_H-M   'P 1'
#
loop_
_entity.id
_entity.type
_entity.pdbx_description
1 polymer ?
#
loop_
_entity_poly.entity_id
_entity_poly.type
_entity_poly.pdbx_seq_one_letter_code
_entity_poly.pdbx_strand_id
1 'polypeptide(L)'
;AGRAGALVGRALVRDRTLLQVVNFFVNEGDSGGADFARELRSDAGDQRDAGADLLERVCQGADDWERAQAATERVIGAAYEAYADALEAMGVDPKPVC
;
A
#
# COMPACT_ATOMS: atom_id res chain seq x y z
N ALA A 1 -17.27 -0.77 8.17
CA ALA A 1 -16.65 -0.23 6.95
C ALA A 1 -15.27 0.42 7.15
N GLY A 2 -15.12 1.52 7.90
CA GLY A 2 -13.84 2.27 7.95
C GLY A 2 -12.56 1.47 8.29
N ARG A 3 -12.59 0.57 9.28
CA ARG A 3 -11.43 -0.30 9.58
C ARG A 3 -11.10 -1.28 8.45
N ALA A 4 -12.10 -1.77 7.73
CA ALA A 4 -11.91 -2.64 6.58
C ALA A 4 -11.33 -1.87 5.39
N GLY A 5 -11.77 -0.63 5.16
CA GLY A 5 -11.15 0.27 4.18
C GLY A 5 -9.69 0.55 4.50
N ALA A 6 -9.37 0.87 5.76
CA ALA A 6 -7.99 1.06 6.21
C ALA A 6 -7.10 -0.18 5.99
N LEU A 7 -7.63 -1.39 6.15
CA LEU A 7 -6.92 -2.64 5.85
C LEU A 7 -6.58 -2.75 4.35
N VAL A 8 -7.53 -2.43 3.47
CA VAL A 8 -7.30 -2.37 2.01
C VAL A 8 -6.25 -1.31 1.68
N GLY A 9 -6.35 -0.11 2.26
CA GLY A 9 -5.35 0.95 2.07
C GLY A 9 -3.95 0.50 2.46
N ARG A 10 -3.79 -0.19 3.60
CA ARG A 10 -2.50 -0.73 4.04
C ARG A 10 -1.95 -1.76 3.04
N ALA A 11 -2.81 -2.64 2.53
CA ALA A 11 -2.40 -3.67 1.56
C ALA A 11 -1.93 -3.02 0.25
N LEU A 12 -2.62 -1.99 -0.24
CA LEU A 12 -2.22 -1.24 -1.44
C LEU A 12 -0.87 -0.52 -1.27
N VAL A 13 -0.67 0.16 -0.13
CA VAL A 13 0.63 0.78 0.19
C VAL A 13 1.73 -0.27 0.21
N ARG A 14 1.49 -1.40 0.89
CA ARG A 14 2.49 -2.47 0.99
C ARG A 14 2.82 -3.09 -0.37
N ASP A 15 1.85 -3.31 -1.24
CA ASP A 15 2.09 -3.80 -2.60
C ASP A 15 3.04 -2.87 -3.37
N ARG A 16 2.77 -1.56 -3.32
CA ARG A 16 3.57 -0.56 -4.03
C ARG A 16 4.97 -0.40 -3.44
N THR A 17 5.10 -0.42 -2.11
CA THR A 17 6.40 -0.40 -1.44
C THR A 17 7.23 -1.63 -1.80
N LEU A 18 6.65 -2.82 -1.76
CA LEU A 18 7.38 -4.06 -2.06
C LEU A 18 7.79 -4.15 -3.53
N LEU A 19 7.03 -3.56 -4.45
CA LEU A 19 7.48 -3.43 -5.84
C LEU A 19 8.80 -2.64 -5.96
N GLN A 20 8.97 -1.58 -5.16
CA GLN A 20 10.25 -0.85 -5.14
C GLN A 20 11.38 -1.69 -4.52
N VAL A 21 11.08 -2.49 -3.49
CA VAL A 21 12.04 -3.42 -2.90
C VAL A 21 12.46 -4.50 -3.90
N VAL A 22 11.52 -5.05 -4.67
CA VAL A 22 11.83 -5.98 -5.77
C VAL A 22 12.76 -5.32 -6.78
N ASN A 23 12.47 -4.09 -7.21
CA ASN A 23 13.31 -3.37 -8.16
C ASN A 23 14.73 -3.11 -7.62
N PHE A 24 14.84 -2.78 -6.32
CA PHE A 24 16.13 -2.63 -5.66
C PHE A 24 16.97 -3.91 -5.77
N PHE A 25 16.44 -5.06 -5.35
CA PHE A 25 17.19 -6.32 -5.40
C PHE A 25 17.50 -6.78 -6.83
N VAL A 26 16.58 -6.55 -7.78
CA VAL A 26 16.84 -6.80 -9.20
C VAL A 26 18.01 -5.97 -9.72
N ASN A 27 18.08 -4.69 -9.36
CA ASN A 27 19.18 -3.81 -9.77
C ASN A 27 20.52 -4.21 -9.15
N GLU A 28 20.51 -4.73 -7.92
CA GLU A 28 21.70 -5.28 -7.24
C GLU A 28 22.11 -6.67 -7.75
N GLY A 29 21.31 -7.30 -8.63
CA GLY A 29 21.55 -8.66 -9.11
C GLY A 29 21.29 -9.75 -8.06
N ASP A 30 20.60 -9.44 -6.97
CA ASP A 30 20.22 -10.37 -5.91
C ASP A 30 18.86 -11.02 -6.22
N SER A 31 18.89 -12.20 -6.83
CA SER A 31 17.67 -12.95 -7.13
C SER A 31 16.95 -13.46 -5.88
N GLY A 32 17.69 -13.80 -4.81
CA GLY A 32 17.10 -14.32 -3.58
C GLY A 32 16.30 -13.27 -2.83
N GLY A 33 16.86 -12.06 -2.68
CA GLY A 33 16.17 -10.90 -2.12
C GLY A 33 14.96 -10.49 -2.96
N ALA A 34 15.10 -10.51 -4.29
CA ALA A 34 14.00 -10.18 -5.20
C ALA A 34 12.84 -11.19 -5.09
N ASP A 35 13.12 -12.49 -5.00
CA ASP A 35 12.10 -13.53 -4.87
C ASP A 35 11.38 -13.47 -3.53
N PHE A 36 12.11 -13.24 -2.43
CA PHE A 36 11.49 -13.03 -1.13
C PHE A 36 10.59 -11.79 -1.11
N ALA A 37 11.02 -10.68 -1.71
CA ALA A 37 10.19 -9.48 -1.83
C ALA A 37 8.93 -9.73 -2.69
N ARG A 38 9.01 -10.57 -3.74
CA ARG A 38 7.86 -10.99 -4.55
C ARG A 38 6.86 -11.81 -3.73
N GLU A 39 7.34 -12.72 -2.88
CA GLU A 39 6.49 -13.51 -1.99
C GLU A 39 5.72 -12.60 -1.01
N LEU A 40 6.42 -11.68 -0.34
CA LEU A 40 5.79 -10.70 0.53
C LEU A 40 4.77 -9.83 -0.22
N ARG A 41 5.05 -9.50 -1.49
CA ARG A 41 4.15 -8.72 -2.33
C ARG A 41 2.90 -9.51 -2.67
N SER A 42 3.04 -10.81 -2.93
CA SER A 42 1.89 -11.70 -3.13
C SER A 42 0.97 -11.70 -1.91
N ASP A 43 1.52 -11.84 -0.70
CA ASP A 43 0.75 -11.75 0.56
C ASP A 43 0.07 -10.38 0.74
N ALA A 44 0.65 -9.29 0.23
CA ALA A 44 -0.03 -7.99 0.21
C ALA A 44 -1.26 -8.00 -0.73
N GLY A 45 -1.16 -8.68 -1.87
CA GLY A 45 -2.28 -8.94 -2.76
C GLY A 45 -3.39 -9.75 -2.06
N ASP A 46 -3.03 -10.83 -1.39
CA ASP A 46 -3.99 -11.67 -0.66
C ASP A 46 -4.70 -10.88 0.45
N GLN A 47 -3.98 -10.01 1.17
CA GLN A 47 -4.56 -9.11 2.18
C GLN A 47 -5.51 -8.07 1.57
N ARG A 48 -5.21 -7.56 0.37
CA ARG A 48 -6.09 -6.64 -0.36
C ARG A 48 -7.40 -7.33 -0.71
N ASP A 49 -7.32 -8.53 -1.26
CA ASP A 49 -8.48 -9.27 -1.73
C ASP A 49 -9.36 -9.71 -0.54
N ALA A 50 -8.74 -10.22 0.55
CA ALA A 50 -9.47 -10.50 1.79
C ALA A 50 -10.13 -9.25 2.41
N GLY A 51 -9.50 -8.09 2.27
CA GLY A 51 -10.05 -6.80 2.67
C GLY A 51 -11.25 -6.38 1.81
N ALA A 52 -11.20 -6.61 0.51
CA ALA A 52 -12.32 -6.37 -0.41
C ALA A 52 -13.51 -7.27 -0.07
N ASP A 53 -13.28 -8.57 0.12
CA ASP A 53 -14.33 -9.51 0.55
C ASP A 53 -14.96 -9.10 1.88
N LEU A 54 -14.16 -8.55 2.81
CA LEU A 54 -14.67 -8.03 4.07
C LEU A 54 -15.55 -6.79 3.85
N LEU A 55 -15.17 -5.88 2.95
CA LEU A 55 -15.97 -4.71 2.61
C LEU A 55 -17.33 -5.10 2.05
N GLU A 56 -17.39 -6.06 1.14
CA GLU A 56 -18.65 -6.58 0.59
C GLU A 56 -19.59 -7.11 1.69
N ARG A 57 -19.05 -7.73 2.74
CA ARG A 57 -19.84 -8.24 3.87
C ARG A 57 -20.32 -7.16 4.84
N VAL A 58 -19.55 -6.10 5.05
CA VAL A 58 -19.81 -5.11 6.11
C VAL A 58 -20.40 -3.80 5.62
N CYS A 59 -20.36 -3.52 4.32
CA CYS A 59 -20.93 -2.32 3.74
C CYS A 59 -22.37 -2.62 3.26
N GLN A 60 -23.35 -2.02 3.91
CA GLN A 60 -24.78 -2.26 3.61
C GLN A 60 -25.43 -1.11 2.82
N GLY A 61 -24.67 -0.06 2.52
CA GLY A 61 -25.15 1.10 1.79
C GLY A 61 -24.03 2.07 1.41
N ALA A 62 -24.39 3.15 0.72
CA ALA A 62 -23.44 4.15 0.20
C ALA A 62 -22.57 4.76 1.32
N ASP A 63 -23.16 5.13 2.45
CA ASP A 63 -22.45 5.72 3.59
C ASP A 63 -21.33 4.82 4.14
N ASP A 64 -21.52 3.50 4.11
CA ASP A 64 -20.48 2.56 4.52
C ASP A 64 -19.33 2.56 3.52
N TRP A 65 -19.63 2.54 2.23
CA TRP A 65 -18.63 2.61 1.17
C TRP A 65 -17.83 3.92 1.22
N GLU A 66 -18.50 5.05 1.41
CA GLU A 66 -17.84 6.35 1.59
C GLU A 66 -16.90 6.35 2.80
N ARG A 67 -17.36 5.79 3.94
CA ARG A 67 -16.52 5.66 5.14
C ARG A 67 -15.33 4.73 4.95
N ALA A 68 -15.49 3.65 4.19
CA ALA A 68 -14.39 2.76 3.84
C ALA A 68 -13.39 3.46 2.92
N GLN A 69 -13.86 4.09 1.84
CA GLN A 69 -13.03 4.82 0.90
C GLN A 69 -12.23 5.93 1.59
N ALA A 70 -12.89 6.76 2.40
CA ALA A 70 -12.20 7.82 3.14
C ALA A 70 -11.13 7.27 4.10
N ALA A 71 -11.34 6.07 4.67
CA ALA A 71 -10.33 5.42 5.50
C ALA A 71 -9.17 4.86 4.67
N THR A 72 -9.44 4.28 3.51
CA THR A 72 -8.42 3.84 2.53
C THR A 72 -7.54 5.02 2.12
N GLU A 73 -8.16 6.13 1.69
CA GLU A 73 -7.47 7.34 1.25
C GLU A 73 -6.60 7.95 2.36
N ARG A 74 -7.09 7.98 3.61
CA ARG A 74 -6.27 8.44 4.75
C ARG A 74 -5.03 7.59 4.98
N VAL A 75 -5.12 6.26 4.83
CA VAL A 75 -3.95 5.38 4.97
C VAL A 75 -2.93 5.63 3.85
N ILE A 76 -3.40 5.77 2.62
CA ILE A 76 -2.53 6.06 1.46
C ILE A 76 -1.89 7.44 1.61
N GLY A 77 -2.68 8.46 1.98
CA GLY A 77 -2.19 9.82 2.21
C GLY A 77 -1.12 9.87 3.30
N ALA A 78 -1.35 9.24 4.44
CA ALA A 78 -0.37 9.18 5.52
C ALA A 78 0.94 8.47 5.10
N ALA A 79 0.84 7.41 4.29
CA ALA A 79 2.02 6.74 3.74
C ALA A 79 2.79 7.62 2.75
N TYR A 80 2.07 8.38 1.92
CA TYR A 80 2.67 9.33 0.98
C TYR A 80 3.35 10.49 1.71
N GLU A 81 2.70 11.08 2.72
CA GLU A 81 3.30 12.14 3.55
C GLU A 81 4.60 11.65 4.19
N ALA A 82 4.59 10.48 4.83
CA ALA A 82 5.81 9.90 5.40
C ALA A 82 6.91 9.63 4.35
N TYR A 83 6.54 9.25 3.13
CA TYR A 83 7.48 9.06 2.03
C TYR A 83 8.07 10.39 1.54
N ALA A 84 7.24 11.41 1.37
CA ALA A 84 7.66 12.75 0.97
C ALA A 84 8.60 13.37 2.02
N ASP A 85 8.23 13.30 3.30
CA ASP A 85 9.05 13.78 4.41
C ASP A 85 10.43 13.11 4.43
N ALA A 86 10.48 11.80 4.14
CA ALA A 86 11.75 11.06 4.05
C ALA A 86 12.61 11.51 2.87
N LEU A 87 12.01 11.74 1.69
CA LEU A 87 12.73 12.29 0.53
C LEU A 87 13.29 13.68 0.80
N GLU A 88 12.47 14.56 1.38
CA GLU A 88 12.88 15.92 1.74
C GLU A 88 14.03 15.92 2.75
N ALA A 89 14.00 15.03 3.75
CA ALA A 89 15.09 14.85 4.71
C ALA A 89 16.41 14.39 4.04
N MET A 90 16.34 13.75 2.88
CA MET A 90 17.50 13.38 2.05
C MET A 90 17.90 14.46 1.03
N GLY A 91 17.22 15.62 1.01
CA GLY A 91 17.46 16.69 0.06
C GLY A 91 16.92 16.42 -1.35
N VAL A 92 15.97 15.50 -1.48
CA VAL A 92 15.33 15.14 -2.75
C VAL A 92 13.94 15.80 -2.81
N ASP A 93 13.65 16.54 -3.88
CA ASP A 93 12.30 17.03 -4.14
C ASP A 93 11.38 15.83 -4.45
N PRO A 94 10.27 15.63 -3.73
CA PRO A 94 9.36 14.52 -4.01
C PRO A 94 8.56 14.68 -5.31
N LYS A 95 8.35 15.90 -5.83
CA LYS A 95 7.52 16.15 -7.03
C LYS A 95 8.00 15.45 -8.31
N PRO A 96 9.30 15.39 -8.64
CA PRO A 96 9.78 14.72 -9.83
C PRO A 96 9.88 13.19 -9.69
N VAL A 97 9.76 12.66 -8.48
CA VAL A 97 9.90 11.22 -8.16
C VAL A 97 8.54 10.50 -8.27
N CYS A 98 7.46 11.25 -8.14
CA CYS A 98 6.06 10.80 -8.20
C CYS A 98 5.44 11.07 -9.56
#